data_AF-A0A2R4HSQ9-F1
#
_entry.id   AF-A0A2R4HSQ9-F1
#
_cell.length_a   1.000
_cell.length_b   1.000
_cell.length_c   1.000
_cell.angle_alpha   90.00
_cell.angle_beta   90.00
_cell.angle_gamma   90.00
#
_symmetry.space_group_name_H-M   'P 1'
#
loop_
_entity.id
_entity.type
_entity.pdbx_description
1 polymer ?
#
loop_
_entity_poly.entity_id
_entity_poly.type
_entity_poly.pdbx_seq_one_letter_code
_entity_poly.pdbx_strand_id
1 'polypeptide(L)'
;MGIPRDDVQAATWYSKAEDLGSMSARNSLALFYAKGLGNLPVDRNKALKLLNISACQGYAVAQNNLGILYSDGTDELSKDYQQSYAWFSVAFYNGFKEADTSRNVIMGKLETKEIEKAKALSTEYIEKYHTNLNGDDTDRDKECKHLYP
;
A
#
# COMPACT_ATOMS: atom_id res chain seq x y z
N MET A 1 18.78 12.44 -25.81
CA MET A 1 19.50 12.61 -24.54
C MET A 1 18.49 12.60 -23.42
N GLY A 2 18.67 11.75 -22.40
CA GLY A 2 17.74 11.63 -21.27
C GLY A 2 18.00 12.69 -20.21
N ILE A 3 16.94 13.14 -19.53
CA ILE A 3 17.04 14.03 -18.37
C ILE A 3 17.69 13.24 -17.22
N PRO A 4 18.73 13.76 -16.55
CA PRO A 4 19.31 13.11 -15.38
C PRO A 4 18.24 12.89 -14.31
N ARG A 5 18.29 11.72 -13.66
CA ARG A 5 17.42 11.42 -12.52
C ARG A 5 17.71 12.41 -11.39
N ASP A 6 16.70 13.17 -11.00
CA ASP A 6 16.76 14.11 -9.86
C ASP A 6 15.75 13.67 -8.79
N ASP A 7 16.23 12.85 -7.86
CA ASP A 7 15.40 12.34 -6.76
C ASP A 7 14.98 13.45 -5.78
N VAL A 8 15.77 14.52 -5.65
CA VAL A 8 15.42 15.63 -4.73
C VAL A 8 14.23 16.40 -5.28
N GLN A 9 14.26 16.69 -6.58
CA GLN A 9 13.13 17.31 -7.26
C GLN A 9 11.90 16.38 -7.29
N ALA A 10 12.09 15.08 -7.52
CA ALA A 10 11.00 14.11 -7.48
C ALA A 10 10.33 14.06 -6.10
N ALA A 11 11.10 13.97 -5.01
CA ALA A 11 10.59 14.00 -3.64
C ALA A 11 9.76 15.26 -3.37
N THR A 12 10.24 16.41 -3.86
CA THR A 12 9.55 17.70 -3.74
C THR A 12 8.18 17.68 -4.45
N TRP A 13 8.12 17.14 -5.67
CA TRP A 13 6.87 17.05 -6.42
C TRP A 13 5.90 16.03 -5.82
N TYR A 14 6.40 14.88 -5.37
CA TYR A 14 5.55 13.89 -4.68
C TYR A 14 4.96 14.46 -3.40
N SER A 15 5.72 15.25 -2.62
CA SER A 15 5.18 15.92 -1.43
C SER A 15 4.04 16.89 -1.80
N LYS A 16 4.23 17.72 -2.84
CA LYS A 16 3.17 18.65 -3.28
C LYS A 16 1.92 17.93 -3.79
N ALA A 17 2.09 16.83 -4.51
CA ALA A 17 0.95 16.02 -4.98
C ALA A 17 0.28 15.27 -3.83
N GLU A 18 1.04 14.84 -2.82
CA GLU A 18 0.51 14.26 -1.59
C GLU A 18 -0.37 15.26 -0.83
N ASP A 19 0.07 16.51 -0.70
CA ASP A 19 -0.72 17.60 -0.11
C ASP A 19 -2.05 17.83 -0.84
N LEU A 20 -2.10 17.49 -2.14
CA LEU A 20 -3.30 17.52 -2.98
C LEU A 20 -4.15 16.25 -2.88
N GLY A 21 -3.69 15.20 -2.23
CA GLY A 21 -4.43 13.96 -1.99
C GLY A 21 -4.04 12.81 -2.92
N SER A 22 -3.00 12.99 -3.74
CA SER A 22 -2.61 12.02 -4.76
C SER A 22 -2.19 10.67 -4.15
N MET A 23 -2.98 9.63 -4.42
CA MET A 23 -2.69 8.26 -4.00
C MET A 23 -1.38 7.74 -4.59
N SER A 24 -1.14 8.01 -5.87
CA SER A 24 0.09 7.62 -6.57
C SER A 24 1.34 8.32 -6.04
N ALA A 25 1.22 9.60 -5.67
CA ALA A 25 2.30 10.35 -5.04
C ALA A 25 2.58 9.85 -3.62
N ARG A 26 1.56 9.53 -2.83
CA ARG A 26 1.71 8.90 -1.51
C ARG A 26 2.51 7.61 -1.59
N ASN A 27 2.16 6.73 -2.54
CA ASN A 27 2.89 5.49 -2.77
C ASN A 27 4.36 5.75 -3.15
N SER A 28 4.60 6.70 -4.05
CA SER A 28 5.96 7.05 -4.50
C SER A 28 6.80 7.64 -3.36
N LEU A 29 6.22 8.56 -2.59
CA LEU A 29 6.86 9.19 -1.44
C LEU A 29 7.14 8.18 -0.33
N ALA A 30 6.26 7.20 -0.12
CA ALA A 30 6.50 6.11 0.82
C ALA A 30 7.75 5.29 0.44
N LEU A 31 7.92 4.97 -0.85
CA LEU A 31 9.12 4.28 -1.33
C LEU A 31 10.39 5.13 -1.15
N PHE A 32 10.28 6.45 -1.26
CA PHE A 32 11.40 7.36 -1.00
C PHE A 32 11.80 7.35 0.48
N TYR A 33 10.84 7.46 1.40
CA TYR A 33 11.11 7.34 2.84
C TYR A 33 11.63 5.96 3.22
N ALA A 34 11.14 4.88 2.62
CA ALA A 34 11.63 3.54 2.90
C ALA A 34 13.10 3.33 2.48
N LYS A 35 13.57 4.09 1.48
CA LYS A 35 14.92 3.96 0.90
C LYS A 35 15.88 5.12 1.20
N GLY A 36 15.39 6.19 1.83
CA GLY A 36 16.17 7.41 2.07
C GLY A 36 16.55 8.15 0.79
N LEU A 37 15.64 8.22 -0.19
CA LEU A 37 15.88 8.88 -1.49
C LEU A 37 15.52 10.37 -1.46
N GLY A 38 16.11 11.15 -2.36
CA GLY A 38 15.76 12.57 -2.53
C GLY A 38 16.06 13.44 -1.31
N ASN A 39 17.14 13.15 -0.60
CA ASN A 39 17.54 13.77 0.68
C ASN A 39 16.53 13.56 1.83
N LEU A 40 15.62 12.60 1.72
CA LEU A 40 14.76 12.19 2.83
C LEU A 40 15.48 11.18 3.72
N PRO A 41 15.28 11.23 5.05
CA PRO A 41 15.78 10.19 5.94
C PRO A 41 15.05 8.88 5.69
N VAL A 42 15.70 7.76 6.03
CA VAL A 42 15.00 6.47 6.09
C VAL A 42 13.98 6.53 7.22
N ASP A 43 12.70 6.49 6.88
CA ASP A 43 11.58 6.53 7.82
C ASP A 43 10.48 5.55 7.39
N ARG A 44 10.58 4.32 7.91
CA ARG A 44 9.62 3.25 7.60
C ARG A 44 8.23 3.52 8.18
N ASN A 45 8.15 4.24 9.29
CA ASN A 45 6.88 4.63 9.91
C ASN A 45 6.10 5.61 9.03
N LYS A 46 6.80 6.60 8.48
CA LYS A 46 6.20 7.55 7.54
C LYS A 46 5.82 6.86 6.23
N ALA A 47 6.66 5.96 5.72
CA ALA A 47 6.33 5.15 4.54
C ALA A 47 5.06 4.31 4.76
N LEU A 48 4.95 3.65 5.91
CA LEU A 48 3.79 2.84 6.27
C LEU A 48 2.51 3.68 6.34
N LYS A 49 2.56 4.85 6.98
CA LYS A 49 1.40 5.76 7.05
C LYS A 49 0.92 6.21 5.67
N LEU A 50 1.85 6.61 4.79
CA LEU A 50 1.54 7.03 3.43
C LEU A 50 0.92 5.90 2.60
N LEU A 51 1.46 4.68 2.71
CA LEU A 51 0.90 3.51 2.03
C LEU A 51 -0.50 3.16 2.55
N ASN A 52 -0.74 3.23 3.86
CA ASN A 52 -2.06 2.97 4.44
C ASN A 52 -3.14 3.90 3.89
N ILE A 53 -2.85 5.20 3.82
CA ILE A 53 -3.81 6.19 3.29
C ILE A 53 -4.11 5.87 1.82
N SER A 54 -3.07 5.70 1.01
CA SER A 54 -3.19 5.40 -0.43
C SER A 54 -3.94 4.08 -0.71
N ALA A 55 -3.63 3.03 0.05
CA ALA A 55 -4.27 1.73 -0.09
C ALA A 55 -5.75 1.77 0.31
N CYS A 56 -6.10 2.55 1.34
CA CYS A 56 -7.47 2.76 1.77
C CYS A 56 -8.35 3.44 0.73
N GLN A 57 -7.78 4.40 -0.01
CA GLN A 57 -8.47 5.06 -1.10
C GLN A 57 -8.60 4.16 -2.35
N GLY A 58 -8.02 2.96 -2.32
CA GLY A 58 -8.19 1.95 -3.37
C GLY A 58 -7.06 1.92 -4.39
N TYR A 59 -5.89 2.49 -4.09
CA TYR A 59 -4.76 2.44 -5.00
C TYR A 59 -4.08 1.07 -4.97
N ALA A 60 -4.29 0.28 -6.02
CA ALA A 60 -3.91 -1.13 -6.08
C ALA A 60 -2.40 -1.37 -5.85
N VAL A 61 -1.52 -0.48 -6.31
CA VAL A 61 -0.08 -0.60 -6.09
C VAL A 61 0.29 -0.39 -4.62
N ALA A 62 -0.35 0.55 -3.92
CA ALA A 62 -0.14 0.74 -2.49
C ALA A 62 -0.69 -0.43 -1.67
N GLN A 63 -1.84 -1.00 -2.08
CA GLN A 63 -2.39 -2.21 -1.47
C GLN A 63 -1.42 -3.38 -1.57
N ASN A 64 -0.82 -3.60 -2.75
CA ASN A 64 0.23 -4.60 -2.92
C ASN A 64 1.43 -4.33 -2.00
N ASN A 65 1.88 -3.08 -1.91
CA ASN A 65 3.02 -2.71 -1.08
C ASN A 65 2.74 -2.90 0.42
N LEU A 66 1.51 -2.65 0.88
CA LEU A 66 1.09 -3.03 2.24
C LEU A 66 1.08 -4.54 2.44
N GLY A 67 0.61 -5.31 1.44
CA GLY A 67 0.67 -6.77 1.47
C GLY A 67 2.10 -7.28 1.72
N ILE A 68 3.09 -6.69 1.06
CA ILE A 68 4.51 -6.99 1.26
C ILE A 68 4.97 -6.58 2.67
N LEU A 69 4.59 -5.38 3.14
CA LEU A 69 4.97 -4.94 4.49
C LEU A 69 4.41 -5.84 5.60
N TYR A 70 3.18 -6.32 5.46
CA TYR A 70 2.62 -7.29 6.42
C TYR A 70 3.27 -8.68 6.30
N SER A 71 3.76 -9.10 5.13
CA SER A 71 4.49 -10.37 5.01
C SER A 71 5.88 -10.32 5.63
N ASP A 72 6.54 -9.17 5.49
CA ASP A 72 7.94 -8.99 5.88
C ASP A 72 8.07 -8.45 7.30
N GLY A 73 7.06 -7.71 7.77
CA GLY A 73 7.08 -6.94 9.01
C GLY A 73 8.09 -5.80 8.98
N THR A 74 7.97 -4.90 9.95
CA THR A 74 8.99 -3.92 10.32
C THR A 74 9.21 -3.98 11.83
N ASP A 75 10.04 -3.10 12.38
CA ASP A 75 10.23 -3.01 13.83
C ASP A 75 8.91 -2.56 14.52
N GLU A 76 8.06 -1.83 13.82
CA GLU A 76 6.78 -1.28 14.30
C GLU A 76 5.54 -2.03 13.79
N LEU A 77 5.68 -2.83 12.74
CA LEU A 77 4.62 -3.62 12.16
C LEU A 77 4.96 -5.11 12.28
N SER A 78 4.27 -5.82 13.16
CA SER A 78 4.44 -7.27 13.25
C SER A 78 4.02 -7.96 11.96
N LYS A 79 4.73 -9.02 11.60
CA LYS A 79 4.33 -9.89 10.47
C LYS A 79 2.93 -10.43 10.70
N ASP A 80 2.08 -10.32 9.70
CA ASP A 80 0.71 -10.83 9.70
C ASP A 80 0.34 -11.32 8.30
N TYR A 81 0.36 -12.64 8.12
CA TYR A 81 0.05 -13.26 6.83
C TYR A 81 -1.45 -13.19 6.47
N GLN A 82 -2.35 -13.01 7.43
CA GLN A 82 -3.78 -12.82 7.13
C GLN A 82 -4.02 -11.43 6.55
N GLN A 83 -3.43 -10.40 7.17
CA GLN A 83 -3.44 -9.03 6.65
C GLN A 83 -2.74 -8.94 5.28
N SER A 84 -1.59 -9.58 5.14
CA SER A 84 -0.86 -9.66 3.87
C SER A 84 -1.71 -10.25 2.75
N TYR A 85 -2.36 -11.40 3.01
CA TYR A 85 -3.26 -12.04 2.05
C TYR A 85 -4.46 -11.15 1.68
N ALA A 86 -5.07 -10.47 2.66
CA ALA A 86 -6.20 -9.58 2.43
C ALA A 86 -5.81 -8.38 1.54
N TRP A 87 -4.67 -7.75 1.82
CA TRP A 87 -4.15 -6.64 1.01
C TRP A 87 -3.79 -7.06 -0.42
N PHE A 88 -3.14 -8.21 -0.61
CA PHE A 88 -2.88 -8.72 -1.96
C PHE A 88 -4.18 -9.06 -2.71
N SER A 89 -5.20 -9.57 -2.00
CA SER A 89 -6.49 -9.90 -2.62
C SER A 89 -7.22 -8.66 -3.13
N VAL A 90 -7.27 -7.57 -2.35
CA VAL A 90 -7.88 -6.32 -2.82
C VAL A 90 -7.04 -5.65 -3.90
N ALA A 91 -5.71 -5.71 -3.84
CA ALA A 91 -4.84 -5.22 -4.91
C ALA A 91 -5.12 -5.93 -6.24
N PHE A 92 -5.25 -7.26 -6.21
CA PHE A 92 -5.60 -8.06 -7.38
C PHE A 92 -6.99 -7.71 -7.91
N TYR A 93 -7.98 -7.60 -7.02
CA TYR A 93 -9.35 -7.20 -7.37
C TYR A 93 -9.39 -5.82 -8.05
N ASN A 94 -8.57 -4.89 -7.56
CA ASN A 94 -8.40 -3.55 -8.13
C ASN A 94 -7.48 -3.51 -9.36
N GLY A 95 -7.10 -4.65 -9.92
CA GLY A 95 -6.43 -4.76 -11.22
C GLY A 95 -4.91 -4.92 -11.18
N PHE A 96 -4.26 -4.95 -10.01
CA PHE A 96 -2.84 -5.25 -9.90
C PHE A 96 -2.61 -6.76 -9.94
N LYS A 97 -2.57 -7.32 -11.15
CA LYS A 97 -2.60 -8.78 -11.40
C LYS A 97 -1.44 -9.52 -10.75
N GLU A 98 -0.28 -8.89 -10.62
CA GLU A 98 0.92 -9.44 -10.00
C GLU A 98 0.70 -9.79 -8.52
N ALA A 99 -0.25 -9.12 -7.83
CA ALA A 99 -0.57 -9.43 -6.43
C ALA A 99 -1.11 -10.85 -6.24
N ASP A 100 -1.70 -11.50 -7.26
CA ASP A 100 -2.18 -12.88 -7.11
C ASP A 100 -1.03 -13.87 -6.87
N THR A 101 0.14 -13.61 -7.48
CA THR A 101 1.32 -14.44 -7.25
C THR A 101 1.76 -14.33 -5.79
N SER A 102 1.87 -13.10 -5.27
CA SER A 102 2.20 -12.85 -3.86
C SER A 102 1.15 -13.45 -2.92
N ARG A 103 -0.14 -13.30 -3.24
CA ARG A 103 -1.25 -13.90 -2.50
C ARG A 103 -1.11 -15.42 -2.37
N ASN A 104 -0.80 -16.10 -3.47
CA ASN A 104 -0.62 -17.56 -3.49
C ASN A 104 0.61 -17.99 -2.67
N VAL A 105 1.70 -17.22 -2.70
CA VAL A 105 2.87 -17.45 -1.85
C VAL A 105 2.50 -17.34 -0.37
N ILE A 106 1.69 -16.34 0.02
CA ILE A 106 1.24 -16.18 1.41
C ILE A 106 0.31 -17.31 1.85
N MET A 107 -0.59 -17.80 0.98
CA MET A 107 -1.44 -18.95 1.33
C MET A 107 -0.62 -20.19 1.69
N GLY A 108 0.51 -20.42 1.02
CA GLY A 108 1.41 -21.54 1.34
C GLY A 108 2.07 -21.43 2.72
N LYS A 109 2.00 -20.28 3.39
CA LYS A 109 2.55 -20.04 4.73
C LYS A 109 1.52 -20.15 5.86
N LEU A 110 0.23 -20.34 5.54
CA LEU A 110 -0.88 -20.35 6.49
C LEU A 110 -1.38 -21.77 6.74
N GLU A 111 -1.85 -22.06 7.97
CA GLU A 111 -2.61 -23.27 8.24
C GLU A 111 -4.05 -23.17 7.69
N THR A 112 -4.74 -24.30 7.49
CA THR A 112 -6.10 -24.34 6.93
C THR A 112 -7.09 -23.41 7.65
N LYS A 113 -7.10 -23.42 8.98
CA LYS A 113 -7.96 -22.55 9.81
C LYS A 113 -7.63 -21.06 9.65
N GLU A 114 -6.39 -20.72 9.31
CA GLU A 114 -5.95 -19.34 9.10
C GLU A 114 -6.25 -18.87 7.67
N ILE A 115 -6.19 -19.78 6.70
CA ILE A 115 -6.63 -19.52 5.31
C ILE A 115 -8.10 -19.10 5.28
N GLU A 116 -8.96 -19.75 6.06
CA GLU A 116 -10.39 -19.38 6.14
C GLU A 116 -10.57 -17.95 6.67
N LYS A 117 -9.83 -17.58 7.73
CA LYS A 117 -9.84 -16.22 8.28
C LYS A 117 -9.28 -15.20 7.29
N ALA A 118 -8.18 -15.51 6.63
CA ALA A 118 -7.57 -14.65 5.62
C ALA A 118 -8.51 -14.41 4.44
N LYS A 119 -9.24 -15.44 3.99
CA LYS A 119 -10.27 -15.33 2.95
C LYS A 119 -11.44 -14.45 3.40
N ALA A 120 -11.96 -14.65 4.61
CA ALA A 120 -13.01 -13.80 5.15
C ALA A 120 -12.58 -12.33 5.24
N LEU A 121 -11.38 -12.07 5.78
CA LEU A 121 -10.80 -10.72 5.84
C LEU A 121 -10.60 -10.11 4.45
N SER A 122 -10.18 -10.91 3.47
CA SER A 122 -10.01 -10.42 2.09
C SER A 122 -11.32 -9.94 1.47
N THR A 123 -12.43 -10.60 1.76
CA THR A 123 -13.76 -10.18 1.28
C THR A 123 -14.14 -8.83 1.89
N GLU A 124 -13.95 -8.66 3.20
CA GLU A 124 -14.18 -7.36 3.86
C GLU A 124 -13.31 -6.26 3.25
N TYR A 125 -12.04 -6.57 2.96
CA TYR A 125 -11.11 -5.59 2.39
C TYR A 125 -11.48 -5.21 0.97
N ILE A 126 -11.97 -6.14 0.16
CA ILE A 126 -12.48 -5.85 -1.18
C ILE A 126 -13.69 -4.92 -1.10
N GLU A 127 -14.64 -5.18 -0.21
CA GLU A 127 -15.82 -4.31 -0.05
C GLU A 127 -15.46 -2.91 0.44
N LYS A 128 -14.47 -2.79 1.32
CA LYS A 128 -14.10 -1.52 1.94
C LYS A 128 -13.13 -0.70 1.09
N TYR A 129 -12.13 -1.35 0.51
CA TYR A 129 -10.97 -0.72 -0.13
C TYR A 129 -10.91 -0.94 -1.64
N HIS A 130 -12.03 -1.28 -2.30
CA HIS A 130 -12.07 -1.25 -3.76
C HIS A 130 -11.82 0.16 -4.31
N THR A 131 -11.18 0.24 -5.48
CA THR A 131 -10.99 1.48 -6.23
C THR A 131 -12.33 2.13 -6.53
N ASN A 132 -12.43 3.45 -6.34
CA ASN A 132 -13.55 4.24 -6.84
C ASN A 132 -13.40 4.45 -8.35
N LEU A 133 -14.22 3.78 -9.17
CA LEU A 133 -14.13 3.86 -10.63
C LEU A 133 -14.53 5.23 -11.19
N ASN A 134 -15.25 6.04 -10.40
CA ASN A 134 -15.68 7.38 -10.78
C ASN A 134 -14.82 8.49 -10.14
N GLY A 135 -13.87 8.12 -9.28
CA GLY A 135 -12.96 9.05 -8.59
C GLY A 135 -11.67 9.26 -9.37
N ASP A 136 -10.96 10.34 -9.04
CA ASP A 136 -9.60 10.58 -9.54
C ASP A 136 -8.53 10.21 -8.49
N ASP A 137 -7.26 10.34 -8.86
CA ASP A 137 -6.11 10.00 -7.99
C ASP A 137 -6.07 10.84 -6.70
N THR A 138 -6.82 11.94 -6.62
CA THR A 138 -6.86 12.87 -5.49
C THR A 138 -8.13 12.78 -4.65
N ASP A 139 -9.05 11.86 -4.98
CA ASP A 139 -10.30 11.63 -4.23
C ASP A 139 -10.01 11.23 -2.78
N ARG A 140 -10.45 12.08 -1.83
CA ARG A 140 -10.21 11.91 -0.38
C ARG A 140 -11.39 11.31 0.38
N ASP A 141 -12.49 10.96 -0.30
CA ASP A 141 -13.72 10.53 0.36
C ASP A 141 -13.54 9.24 1.19
N LYS A 142 -12.54 8.42 0.83
CA LYS A 142 -12.18 7.17 1.51
C LYS A 142 -10.87 7.22 2.30
N GLU A 143 -10.34 8.40 2.63
CA GLU A 143 -9.13 8.47 3.47
C GLU A 143 -9.41 7.87 4.87
N CYS A 144 -8.78 6.72 5.15
CA CYS A 144 -8.82 6.11 6.47
C CYS A 144 -8.05 6.95 7.48
N LYS A 145 -8.74 7.79 8.25
CA LYS A 145 -8.11 8.63 9.28
C LYS A 145 -7.61 7.85 10.52
N HIS A 146 -8.02 6.58 10.71
CA HIS A 146 -7.76 5.81 11.93
C HIS A 146 -7.50 4.31 11.67
N LEU A 147 -6.39 3.96 11.03
CA LEU A 147 -5.96 2.55 10.89
C LEU A 147 -4.82 2.11 11.81
N TYR A 148 -4.39 2.97 12.74
CA TYR A 148 -3.51 2.57 13.83
C TYR A 148 -4.14 2.92 15.18
N PRO A 149 -4.03 2.04 16.18
CA PRO A 149 -4.37 2.36 17.57
C PRO A 149 -3.44 3.44 18.15
#